data_AF-A0A6G0W905-F1
#
_entry.id   AF-A0A6G0W905-F1
#
_cell.length_a   1.000
_cell.length_b   1.000
_cell.length_c   1.000
_cell.angle_alpha   90.00
_cell.angle_beta   90.00
_cell.angle_gamma   90.00
#
_symmetry.space_group_name_H-M   'P 1'
#
loop_
_entity.id
_entity.type
_entity.pdbx_description
1 polymer ?
#
loop_
_entity_poly.entity_id
_entity_poly.type
_entity_poly.pdbx_seq_one_letter_code
_entity_poly.pdbx_strand_id
1 'polypeptide(L)'
;MPSDPAGETSTPSRSSIYRQPTQATLELLDGWKQREVEEKAKDDAIRANIGAAPATLTLNVGGTMFTTSKTTLLRVKNSYFHVLLGSGRWPKVGPYFLDLDPRTFDRVLGFLRSEELCLGDLSDWDLHQLDTTLQYPRIFHWHLHRGL
;
A
#
# COMPACT_ATOMS: atom_id res chain seq x y z
N MET A 1 -63.19 -19.66 -49.08
CA MET A 1 -61.80 -19.46 -49.55
C MET A 1 -61.54 -17.96 -49.64
N PRO A 2 -60.55 -17.39 -48.95
CA PRO A 2 -59.67 -17.99 -47.93
C PRO A 2 -59.89 -17.41 -46.53
N SER A 3 -59.57 -18.25 -45.56
CA SER A 3 -59.46 -17.96 -44.13
C SER A 3 -58.10 -17.31 -43.85
N ASP A 4 -58.05 -16.25 -43.06
CA ASP A 4 -56.80 -15.77 -42.47
C ASP A 4 -56.29 -16.80 -41.45
N PRO A 5 -55.03 -17.27 -41.53
CA PRO A 5 -54.44 -18.04 -40.45
C PRO A 5 -53.99 -17.05 -39.37
N ALA A 6 -54.66 -17.07 -38.23
CA ALA A 6 -54.13 -16.51 -36.99
C ALA A 6 -52.82 -17.23 -36.65
N GLY A 7 -51.70 -16.64 -37.07
CA GLY A 7 -50.38 -17.03 -36.61
C GLY A 7 -50.22 -16.58 -35.16
N GLU A 8 -50.48 -17.50 -34.23
CA GLU A 8 -50.04 -17.37 -32.84
C GLU A 8 -48.51 -17.30 -32.79
N THR A 9 -47.98 -16.08 -32.83
CA THR A 9 -46.60 -15.84 -32.39
C THR A 9 -46.61 -15.83 -30.87
N SER A 10 -46.44 -17.02 -30.28
CA SER A 10 -46.15 -17.18 -28.86
C SER A 10 -44.87 -16.41 -28.54
N THR A 11 -45.02 -15.20 -28.00
CA THR A 11 -43.92 -14.44 -27.42
C THR A 11 -43.48 -15.18 -26.15
N PRO A 12 -42.20 -15.58 -26.02
CA PRO A 12 -41.77 -16.26 -24.82
C PRO A 12 -41.92 -15.31 -23.64
N SER A 13 -42.68 -15.75 -22.64
CA SER A 13 -42.90 -15.03 -21.39
C SER A 13 -41.55 -14.57 -20.82
N ARG A 14 -41.42 -13.25 -20.62
CA ARG A 14 -40.24 -12.58 -20.03
C ARG A 14 -39.76 -13.19 -18.71
N SER A 15 -40.58 -14.03 -18.07
CA SER A 15 -40.27 -14.76 -16.85
C SER A 15 -39.34 -15.97 -17.04
N SER A 16 -39.16 -16.47 -18.26
CA SER A 16 -38.44 -17.74 -18.54
C SER A 16 -36.91 -17.59 -18.66
N ILE A 17 -36.39 -16.36 -18.72
CA ILE A 17 -34.96 -16.12 -19.06
C ILE A 17 -34.08 -16.01 -17.81
N TYR A 18 -34.65 -15.96 -16.61
CA TYR A 18 -33.87 -15.97 -15.36
C TYR A 18 -33.48 -17.40 -14.99
N ARG A 19 -32.33 -17.83 -15.50
CA ARG A 19 -31.64 -19.01 -14.99
C ARG A 19 -31.27 -18.75 -13.53
N GLN A 20 -31.82 -19.53 -12.61
CA GLN A 20 -31.43 -19.42 -11.21
C GLN A 20 -29.94 -19.72 -11.05
N PRO A 21 -29.23 -18.96 -10.19
CA PRO A 21 -27.84 -19.24 -9.88
C PRO A 21 -27.71 -20.65 -9.30
N THR A 22 -26.70 -21.38 -9.75
CA THR A 22 -26.36 -22.69 -9.18
C THR A 22 -25.75 -22.52 -7.79
N GLN A 23 -25.73 -23.59 -7.01
CA GLN A 23 -25.07 -23.62 -5.70
C GLN A 23 -23.60 -23.14 -5.80
N ALA A 24 -22.88 -23.57 -6.84
CA ALA A 24 -21.51 -23.13 -7.10
C ALA A 24 -21.39 -21.61 -7.34
N THR A 25 -22.36 -20.98 -8.02
CA THR A 25 -22.36 -19.52 -8.21
C THR A 25 -22.68 -18.75 -6.92
N LEU A 26 -23.48 -19.31 -6.03
CA LEU A 26 -23.76 -18.70 -4.72
C LEU A 26 -22.52 -18.77 -3.81
N GLU A 27 -21.82 -19.91 -3.79
CA GLU A 27 -20.57 -20.08 -3.04
C GLU A 27 -19.47 -19.11 -3.48
N LEU A 28 -19.33 -18.88 -4.80
CA LEU A 28 -18.40 -17.88 -5.32
C LEU A 28 -18.76 -16.46 -4.89
N LEU A 29 -20.05 -16.10 -4.92
CA LEU A 29 -20.53 -14.79 -4.50
C LEU A 29 -20.30 -14.55 -3.00
N ASP A 30 -20.57 -15.54 -2.16
CA ASP A 30 -20.30 -15.45 -0.73
C ASP A 30 -18.80 -15.35 -0.44
N GLY A 31 -17.97 -16.07 -1.20
CA GLY A 31 -16.52 -15.94 -1.17
C GLY A 31 -16.05 -14.52 -1.53
N TRP A 32 -16.67 -13.86 -2.50
CA TRP A 32 -16.34 -12.48 -2.86
C TRP A 32 -16.75 -11.49 -1.77
N LYS A 33 -17.97 -11.60 -1.24
CA LYS A 33 -18.42 -10.76 -0.11
C LYS A 33 -17.49 -10.90 1.09
N GLN A 34 -17.06 -12.12 1.41
CA GLN A 34 -16.15 -12.36 2.53
C GLN A 34 -14.79 -11.69 2.31
N ARG A 35 -14.25 -11.74 1.09
CA ARG A 35 -13.00 -11.05 0.74
C ARG A 35 -13.12 -9.54 0.86
N GLU A 36 -14.23 -8.94 0.42
CA GLU A 36 -14.48 -7.51 0.57
C GLU A 36 -14.52 -7.08 2.06
N VAL A 37 -15.19 -7.87 2.90
CA VAL A 37 -15.23 -7.63 4.35
C VAL A 37 -13.83 -7.78 4.97
N GLU A 38 -13.08 -8.80 4.58
CA GLU A 38 -11.71 -9.02 5.06
C GLU A 38 -10.75 -7.91 4.62
N GLU A 39 -10.84 -7.48 3.36
CA GLU A 39 -10.04 -6.38 2.80
C GLU A 39 -10.36 -5.07 3.52
N LYS A 40 -11.64 -4.76 3.71
CA LYS A 40 -12.06 -3.59 4.49
C LYS A 40 -11.55 -3.65 5.93
N ALA A 41 -11.63 -4.80 6.59
CA ALA A 41 -11.13 -4.97 7.94
C ALA A 41 -9.60 -4.76 8.02
N LYS A 42 -8.85 -5.20 7.01
CA LYS A 42 -7.40 -4.96 6.90
C LYS A 42 -7.10 -3.46 6.73
N ASP A 43 -7.84 -2.77 5.86
CA ASP A 43 -7.69 -1.34 5.65
C ASP A 43 -8.00 -0.52 6.91
N ASP A 44 -9.09 -0.86 7.61
CA ASP A 44 -9.47 -0.21 8.85
C ASP A 44 -8.43 -0.48 9.97
N ALA A 45 -7.85 -1.68 10.03
CA ALA A 45 -6.76 -1.99 10.95
C ALA A 45 -5.49 -1.18 10.64
N ILE A 46 -5.11 -1.04 9.37
CA ILE A 46 -3.97 -0.22 8.95
C ILE A 46 -4.19 1.23 9.38
N ARG A 47 -5.38 1.79 9.12
CA ARG A 47 -5.73 3.16 9.53
C ARG A 47 -5.69 3.34 11.04
N ALA A 48 -6.22 2.38 11.80
CA ALA A 48 -6.19 2.42 13.25
C ALA A 48 -4.75 2.40 13.79
N ASN A 49 -3.89 1.54 13.24
CA ASN A 49 -2.48 1.45 13.64
C ASN A 49 -1.71 2.73 13.33
N ILE A 50 -1.88 3.28 12.12
CA ILE A 50 -1.30 4.58 11.75
C ILE A 50 -1.83 5.70 12.66
N GLY A 51 -3.12 5.67 12.99
CA GLY A 51 -3.75 6.62 13.91
C GLY A 51 -3.16 6.57 15.31
N ALA A 52 -2.94 5.35 15.84
CA ALA A 52 -2.40 5.10 17.17
C ALA A 52 -0.91 5.45 17.33
N ALA A 53 -0.14 5.46 16.24
CA ALA A 53 1.26 5.84 16.29
C ALA A 53 1.45 7.31 16.72
N PRO A 54 2.47 7.65 17.51
CA PRO A 54 2.75 9.02 17.93
C PRO A 54 2.95 10.00 16.76
N ALA A 55 2.71 11.30 16.99
CA ALA A 55 2.95 12.33 15.99
C ALA A 55 4.44 12.53 15.67
N THR A 56 5.29 12.33 16.67
CA THR A 56 6.76 12.41 16.59
C THR A 56 7.35 11.04 16.87
N LEU A 57 8.27 10.61 16.02
CA LEU A 57 8.82 9.26 16.00
C LEU A 57 10.34 9.32 16.04
N THR A 58 10.96 8.44 16.82
CA THR A 58 12.42 8.32 16.92
C THR A 58 12.90 7.02 16.30
N LEU A 59 13.87 7.14 15.40
CA LEU A 59 14.59 6.06 14.74
C LEU A 59 16.00 5.99 15.32
N ASN A 60 16.51 4.78 15.54
CA ASN A 60 17.91 4.53 15.81
C ASN A 60 18.54 3.91 14.55
N VAL A 61 19.35 4.67 13.83
CA VAL A 61 19.93 4.28 12.54
C VAL A 61 21.42 4.02 12.75
N GLY A 62 21.82 2.75 12.74
CA GLY A 62 23.22 2.36 12.95
C GLY A 62 23.84 2.90 14.25
N GLY A 63 23.02 3.15 15.28
CA GLY A 63 23.44 3.75 16.55
C GLY A 63 23.14 5.26 16.70
N THR A 64 22.76 5.95 15.63
CA THR A 64 22.45 7.40 15.64
C THR A 64 20.95 7.65 15.74
N MET A 65 20.54 8.56 16.64
CA MET A 65 19.13 8.90 16.83
C MET A 65 18.65 9.95 15.84
N PHE A 66 17.58 9.63 15.10
CA PHE A 66 16.86 10.55 14.23
C PHE A 66 15.44 10.72 14.74
N THR A 67 15.01 11.97 14.95
CA THR A 67 13.62 12.28 15.30
C THR A 67 12.94 12.99 14.14
N THR A 68 11.75 12.54 13.78
CA THR A 68 10.97 13.11 12.67
C THR A 68 9.47 12.96 12.92
N SER A 69 8.65 13.57 12.08
CA SER A 69 7.20 13.47 12.19
C SER A 69 6.65 12.21 11.52
N LYS A 70 5.53 11.71 12.03
CA LYS A 70 4.75 10.62 11.41
C LYS A 70 4.35 10.98 9.98
N THR A 71 3.96 12.23 9.73
CA THR A 71 3.58 12.69 8.39
C THR A 71 4.75 12.64 7.41
N THR A 72 5.98 12.95 7.85
CA THR A 72 7.20 12.77 7.03
C THR A 72 7.40 11.30 6.65
N LEU A 73 7.34 10.37 7.59
CA LEU A 73 7.52 8.94 7.30
C LEU A 73 6.41 8.35 6.42
N LEU A 74 5.21 8.95 6.45
CA LEU A 74 4.06 8.55 5.64
C LEU A 74 3.94 9.29 4.30
N ARG A 75 4.90 10.17 3.96
CA ARG A 75 4.87 10.95 2.71
C ARG A 75 4.73 10.06 1.48
N VAL A 76 5.51 8.98 1.44
CA VAL A 76 5.47 8.00 0.35
C VAL A 76 4.57 6.84 0.73
N LYS A 77 3.43 6.73 0.05
CA LYS A 77 2.51 5.60 0.20
C LYS A 77 3.20 4.30 -0.21
N ASN A 78 2.88 3.23 0.52
CA ASN A 78 3.41 1.87 0.31
C ASN A 78 4.94 1.75 0.45
N SER A 79 5.58 2.76 1.03
CA SER A 79 6.96 2.67 1.50
C SER A 79 7.08 1.70 2.68
N TYR A 80 8.31 1.30 2.97
CA TYR A 80 8.67 0.59 4.20
C TYR A 80 8.01 1.18 5.45
N PHE A 81 8.09 2.50 5.66
CA PHE A 81 7.54 3.15 6.84
C PHE A 81 6.01 3.15 6.87
N HIS A 82 5.35 3.26 5.71
CA HIS A 82 3.89 3.10 5.62
C HIS A 82 3.46 1.70 6.06
N VAL A 83 4.14 0.67 5.56
CA VAL A 83 3.87 -0.73 5.93
C VAL A 83 4.20 -0.97 7.40
N LEU A 84 5.32 -0.45 7.91
CA LEU A 84 5.73 -0.59 9.30
C LEU A 84 4.67 -0.01 10.25
N LEU A 85 4.25 1.23 10.03
CA LEU A 85 3.25 1.90 10.86
C LEU A 85 1.87 1.22 10.72
N GLY A 86 1.47 0.86 9.49
CA GLY A 86 0.22 0.14 9.22
C GLY A 86 0.16 -1.26 9.85
N SER A 87 1.30 -1.93 10.00
CA SER A 87 1.37 -3.25 10.62
C SER A 87 1.22 -3.26 12.15
N GLY A 88 1.25 -2.07 12.79
CA GLY A 88 1.22 -1.96 14.25
C GLY A 88 2.50 -2.44 14.94
N ARG A 89 3.57 -2.69 14.19
CA ARG A 89 4.87 -3.15 14.72
C ARG A 89 5.77 -2.02 15.22
N TRP A 90 5.30 -0.78 15.17
CA TRP A 90 6.02 0.34 15.76
C TRP A 90 6.17 0.14 17.28
N PRO A 91 7.37 0.33 17.85
CA PRO A 91 7.62 0.08 19.27
C PRO A 91 6.80 1.04 20.14
N LYS A 92 6.21 0.51 21.21
CA LYS A 92 5.47 1.33 22.18
C LYS A 92 6.38 2.20 23.05
N VAL A 93 7.62 1.77 23.23
CA VAL A 93 8.64 2.42 24.06
C VAL A 93 9.98 2.34 23.35
N GLY A 94 10.72 3.44 23.34
CA GLY A 94 12.05 3.52 22.74
C GLY A 94 12.05 3.71 21.22
N PRO A 95 13.25 3.90 20.64
CA PRO A 95 13.40 4.16 19.22
C PRO A 95 13.27 2.88 18.38
N TYR A 96 12.82 3.01 17.14
CA TYR A 96 12.83 1.91 16.17
C TYR A 96 14.21 1.77 15.53
N PHE A 97 14.83 0.59 15.63
CA PHE A 97 16.17 0.36 15.11
C PHE A 97 16.17 0.04 13.61
N LEU A 98 17.10 0.66 12.90
CA LEU A 98 17.42 0.43 11.49
C LEU A 98 18.91 0.13 11.38
N ASP A 99 19.23 -1.03 10.83
CA ASP A 99 20.60 -1.44 10.56
C ASP A 99 21.08 -0.82 9.24
N LEU A 100 21.29 0.49 9.27
CA LEU A 100 21.60 1.34 8.12
C LEU A 100 22.70 2.33 8.50
N ASP A 101 23.43 2.83 7.50
CA ASP A 101 24.45 3.87 7.71
C ASP A 101 23.77 5.22 8.05
N PRO A 102 24.05 5.81 9.22
CA PRO A 102 23.46 7.09 9.59
C PRO A 102 23.94 8.27 8.72
N ARG A 103 25.10 8.17 8.05
CA ARG A 103 25.70 9.29 7.30
C ARG A 103 24.90 9.73 6.08
N THR A 104 24.08 8.83 5.54
CA THR A 104 23.24 9.08 4.36
C THR A 104 21.75 9.18 4.70
N PHE A 105 21.38 8.87 5.94
CA PHE A 105 19.97 8.80 6.35
C PHE A 105 19.32 10.18 6.50
N ASP A 106 20.12 11.21 6.77
CA ASP A 106 19.68 12.60 6.76
C ASP A 106 19.08 13.00 5.39
N ARG A 107 19.68 12.54 4.29
CA ARG A 107 19.21 12.76 2.91
C ARG A 107 17.91 12.01 2.62
N VAL A 108 17.74 10.82 3.18
CA VAL A 108 16.47 10.09 3.10
C VAL A 108 15.35 10.87 3.80
N LEU A 109 15.60 11.39 5.00
CA LEU A 109 14.64 12.25 5.69
C LEU A 109 14.42 13.58 4.97
N GLY A 110 15.47 14.16 4.39
CA GLY A 110 15.39 15.35 3.53
C GLY A 110 14.42 15.12 2.38
N PHE A 111 14.63 14.05 1.61
CA PHE A 111 13.73 13.63 0.54
C PHE A 111 12.28 13.44 1.02
N LEU A 112 12.06 12.75 2.14
CA LEU A 112 10.70 12.55 2.68
C LEU A 112 10.02 13.88 3.11
N ARG A 113 10.80 14.93 3.39
CA ARG A 113 10.28 16.25 3.77
C ARG A 113 9.97 17.12 2.55
N SER A 114 10.87 17.16 1.57
CA SER A 114 10.82 18.09 0.42
C SER A 114 10.48 17.44 -0.93
N GLU A 115 10.49 16.12 -1.04
CA GLU A 115 10.41 15.35 -2.30
C GLU A 115 11.62 15.57 -3.24
N GLU A 116 12.67 16.21 -2.74
CA GLU A 116 13.91 16.47 -3.48
C GLU A 116 15.08 15.70 -2.87
N LEU A 117 15.81 14.95 -3.69
CA LEU A 117 16.98 14.19 -3.26
C LEU A 117 18.25 15.00 -3.54
N CYS A 118 18.92 15.46 -2.48
CA CYS A 118 20.18 16.16 -2.59
C CYS A 118 21.34 15.15 -2.67
N LEU A 119 22.04 15.12 -3.81
CA LEU A 119 23.21 14.27 -4.04
C LEU A 119 24.54 15.05 -3.95
N GLY A 120 24.48 16.34 -3.59
CA GLY A 120 25.65 17.19 -3.48
C GLY A 120 26.65 16.68 -2.44
N ASP A 121 27.93 16.84 -2.76
CA ASP A 121 29.07 16.58 -1.87
C ASP A 121 29.15 15.14 -1.33
N LEU A 122 28.54 14.18 -2.02
CA LEU A 122 28.67 12.76 -1.69
C LEU A 122 29.91 12.17 -2.37
N SER A 123 30.70 11.39 -1.62
CA SER A 123 31.70 10.51 -2.21
C SER A 123 31.03 9.33 -2.94
N ASP A 124 31.76 8.63 -3.80
CA ASP A 124 31.25 7.41 -4.46
C ASP A 124 30.78 6.36 -3.43
N TRP A 125 31.47 6.29 -2.29
CA TRP A 125 31.06 5.43 -1.19
C TRP A 125 29.74 5.87 -0.57
N ASP A 126 29.57 7.16 -0.30
CA ASP A 126 28.33 7.68 0.30
C ASP A 126 27.15 7.57 -0.68
N LEU A 127 27.39 7.72 -1.99
CA LEU A 127 26.39 7.44 -3.03
C LEU A 127 25.98 5.97 -3.00
N HIS A 128 26.93 5.04 -2.88
CA HIS A 128 26.63 3.61 -2.76
C HIS A 128 25.85 3.28 -1.47
N GLN A 129 26.21 3.90 -0.34
CA GLN A 129 25.47 3.73 0.91
C GLN A 129 24.06 4.32 0.83
N LEU A 130 23.89 5.48 0.18
CA LEU A 130 22.59 6.08 -0.05
C LEU A 130 21.72 5.19 -0.94
N ASP A 131 22.25 4.69 -2.06
CA ASP A 131 21.53 3.74 -2.92
C ASP A 131 21.11 2.49 -2.12
N THR A 132 22.02 1.91 -1.34
CA THR A 132 21.71 0.78 -0.45
C THR A 132 20.60 1.12 0.54
N THR A 133 20.61 2.32 1.12
CA THR A 133 19.60 2.80 2.06
C THR A 133 18.23 2.95 1.40
N LEU A 134 18.19 3.48 0.17
CA LEU A 134 16.96 3.63 -0.61
C LEU A 134 16.38 2.26 -1.02
N GLN A 135 17.25 1.26 -1.24
CA GLN A 135 16.87 -0.11 -1.58
C GLN A 135 16.54 -1.00 -0.36
N TYR A 136 17.04 -0.69 0.84
CA TYR A 136 16.73 -1.37 2.10
C TYR A 136 15.21 -1.46 2.30
N PRO A 137 14.67 -2.65 2.64
CA PRO A 137 13.37 -3.16 2.20
C PRO A 137 12.38 -2.11 1.71
N ARG A 138 12.66 -1.57 0.51
CA ARG A 138 11.80 -0.64 -0.24
C ARG A 138 11.32 0.57 0.57
N ILE A 139 12.23 1.43 1.05
CA ILE A 139 11.85 2.78 1.51
C ILE A 139 11.16 3.56 0.35
N PHE A 140 11.53 3.28 -0.91
CA PHE A 140 10.87 3.85 -2.09
C PHE A 140 10.55 2.78 -3.14
N HIS A 141 9.30 2.74 -3.60
CA HIS A 141 8.92 2.01 -4.81
C HIS A 141 9.05 2.97 -6.00
N TRP A 142 10.22 3.03 -6.63
CA TRP A 142 10.39 3.71 -7.92
C TRP A 142 9.97 2.77 -9.05
N HIS A 143 8.94 3.13 -9.82
CA HIS A 143 8.80 2.67 -11.21
C HIS A 143 9.29 3.80 -12.10
N LEU A 144 10.59 3.84 -12.36
CA LEU A 144 11.10 4.58 -13.50
C LEU A 144 11.62 3.56 -14.52
N HIS A 145 10.97 3.57 -15.69
CA HIS A 145 11.51 3.02 -16.92
C HIS A 145 12.98 3.40 -17.03
N ARG A 146 13.88 2.42 -16.96
CA ARG A 146 15.24 2.59 -17.47
C ARG A 146 15.13 2.73 -18.98
N GLY A 147 15.03 3.98 -19.43
CA GLY A 147 15.34 4.39 -20.79
C GLY A 147 16.68 5.10 -20.77
N LEU A 148 17.76 4.34 -20.94
CA LEU A 148 18.93 4.66 -21.75
C LEU A 148 19.48 3.34 -22.29
#